data_AF-A0A257Y3P9-F1
#
_entry.id   AF-A0A257Y3P9-F1
#
_cell.length_a   1.000
_cell.length_b   1.000
_cell.length_c   1.000
_cell.angle_alpha   90.00
_cell.angle_beta   90.00
_cell.angle_gamma   90.00
#
_symmetry.space_group_name_H-M   'P 1'
#
loop_
_entity.id
_entity.type
_entity.pdbx_description
1 polymer ?
#
loop_
_entity_poly.entity_id
_entity_poly.type
_entity_poly.pdbx_seq_one_letter_code
_entity_poly.pdbx_strand_id
1 'polypeptide(L)' 'EPQNWANGKPVDPKAISRHRTEVAGFARAVKGDDVTFVALTWADLLAQWAKTPALAAHTAAVKGWFGGL' A
#
# COMPACT_ATOMS: atom_id res chain seq x y z
N GLU A 1 7.99 -4.92 2.07
CA GLU A 1 8.28 -3.49 2.30
C GLU A 1 9.51 -3.11 1.48
N PRO A 2 9.56 -1.93 0.87
CA PRO A 2 10.67 -1.54 0.02
C PRO A 2 11.96 -1.33 0.83
N GLN A 3 13.09 -1.68 0.24
CA GLN A 3 14.42 -1.41 0.84
C GLN A 3 14.88 0.02 0.56
N ASN A 4 14.36 0.64 -0.49
CA ASN A 4 14.69 1.99 -0.91
C ASN A 4 13.39 2.76 -1.20
N TRP A 5 13.39 4.04 -0.89
CA TRP A 5 12.38 4.98 -1.35
C TRP A 5 12.44 5.10 -2.87
N ALA A 6 11.36 5.60 -3.49
CA ALA A 6 11.29 5.83 -4.93
C ALA A 6 12.41 6.76 -5.46
N ASN A 7 13.01 7.58 -4.60
CA ASN A 7 14.16 8.43 -4.91
C ASN A 7 15.53 7.72 -4.73
N GLY A 8 15.55 6.40 -4.53
CA GLY A 8 16.75 5.58 -4.37
C GLY A 8 17.37 5.58 -2.97
N LYS A 9 16.95 6.46 -2.06
CA LYS A 9 17.49 6.49 -0.69
C LYS A 9 17.07 5.24 0.09
N PRO A 10 17.95 4.63 0.90
CA PRO A 10 17.58 3.48 1.72
C PRO A 10 16.50 3.87 2.73
N VAL A 11 15.56 2.96 2.97
CA VAL A 11 14.59 3.08 4.06
C VAL A 11 15.32 2.76 5.37
N ASP A 12 15.05 3.53 6.43
CA ASP A 12 15.61 3.26 7.76
C ASP A 12 15.18 1.85 8.23
N PRO A 13 16.12 0.94 8.54
CA PRO A 13 15.80 -0.38 9.07
C PRO A 13 14.92 -0.36 10.33
N LYS A 14 15.01 0.70 11.15
CA LYS A 14 14.14 0.87 12.33
C LYS A 14 12.70 1.13 11.92
N ALA A 15 12.47 1.87 10.84
CA ALA A 15 11.12 2.10 10.31
C ALA A 15 10.50 0.79 9.80
N ILE A 16 11.27 -0.04 9.09
CA ILE A 16 10.85 -1.37 8.65
C ILE A 16 10.49 -2.24 9.86
N SER A 17 11.37 -2.30 10.88
CA SER A 17 11.10 -3.09 12.07
C SER A 17 9.85 -2.63 12.82
N ARG A 18 9.63 -1.31 12.91
CA ARG A 18 8.44 -0.73 13.53
C ARG A 18 7.18 -1.12 12.77
N HIS A 19 7.17 -0.96 11.44
CA HIS A 19 6.04 -1.33 10.59
C HIS A 19 5.69 -2.81 10.74
N ARG A 20 6.67 -3.71 10.75
CA ARG A 20 6.43 -5.16 11.00
C ARG A 20 5.76 -5.42 12.35
N THR A 21 6.14 -4.67 13.37
CA THR A 21 5.56 -4.79 14.71
C THR A 21 4.10 -4.32 14.72
N GLU A 22 3.81 -3.20 14.05
CA GLU A 22 2.46 -2.67 13.88
C GLU A 22 1.55 -3.68 13.15
N VAL A 23 2.02 -4.23 12.03
CA VAL A 23 1.29 -5.27 11.26
C VAL A 23 1.01 -6.50 12.14
N ALA A 24 2.00 -6.99 12.89
CA ALA A 24 1.81 -8.14 13.77
C ALA A 24 0.86 -7.83 14.96
N GLY A 25 0.88 -6.60 15.47
CA GLY A 25 -0.07 -6.14 16.48
C GLY A 25 -1.50 -6.16 15.95
N PHE A 26 -1.71 -5.57 14.78
CA PHE A 26 -3.04 -5.47 14.18
C PHE A 26 -3.58 -6.84 13.74
N ALA A 27 -2.76 -7.66 13.10
CA ALA A 27 -3.15 -9.01 12.68
C ALA A 27 -3.61 -9.89 13.85
N ARG A 28 -3.04 -9.69 15.06
CA ARG A 28 -3.52 -10.35 16.27
C ARG A 28 -4.87 -9.79 16.75
N ALA A 29 -5.08 -8.48 16.65
CA ALA A 29 -6.31 -7.83 17.10
C ALA A 29 -7.54 -8.24 16.26
N VAL A 30 -7.35 -8.50 14.97
CA VAL A 30 -8.40 -8.88 14.01
C VAL A 30 -8.47 -10.38 13.73
N LYS A 31 -7.75 -11.20 14.52
CA LYS A 31 -7.70 -12.65 14.32
C LYS A 31 -9.08 -13.25 14.57
N GLY A 32 -9.68 -13.82 13.53
CA GLY A 32 -11.01 -14.45 13.58
C GLY A 32 -12.11 -13.64 12.90
N ASP A 33 -11.82 -12.41 12.48
CA ASP A 33 -12.69 -11.66 11.57
C ASP A 33 -12.55 -12.18 10.12
N ASP A 34 -13.57 -11.97 9.28
CA ASP A 34 -13.57 -12.35 7.85
C ASP A 34 -12.61 -11.52 6.97
N VAL A 35 -11.72 -10.73 7.57
CA VAL A 35 -10.85 -9.78 6.85
C VAL A 35 -9.46 -10.37 6.67
N THR A 36 -9.06 -10.59 5.41
CA THR A 36 -7.70 -11.05 5.06
C THR A 36 -6.82 -9.88 4.66
N PHE A 37 -5.61 -9.81 5.21
CA PHE A 37 -4.62 -8.79 4.85
C PHE A 37 -3.81 -9.20 3.64
N VAL A 38 -3.63 -8.26 2.72
CA VAL A 38 -2.74 -8.40 1.57
C VAL A 38 -1.77 -7.24 1.54
N ALA A 39 -0.51 -7.53 1.22
CA ALA A 39 0.44 -6.48 0.89
C ALA A 39 0.00 -5.84 -0.43
N LEU A 40 -0.28 -4.54 -0.41
CA LEU A 40 -0.78 -3.79 -1.56
C LEU A 40 0.07 -2.54 -1.77
N THR A 41 0.60 -2.36 -2.98
CA THR A 41 1.24 -1.08 -3.34
C THR A 41 0.21 -0.06 -3.77
N TRP A 42 0.62 1.22 -3.81
CA TRP A 42 -0.24 2.28 -4.32
C TRP A 42 -0.59 2.07 -5.79
N ALA A 43 0.38 1.69 -6.62
CA ALA A 43 0.16 1.26 -7.99
C ALA A 43 -0.87 0.11 -8.11
N ASP A 44 -0.78 -0.90 -7.25
CA ASP A 44 -1.73 -2.03 -7.24
C ASP A 44 -3.15 -1.57 -6.90
N LEU A 45 -3.31 -0.70 -5.90
CA LEU A 45 -4.61 -0.14 -5.52
C LEU A 45 -5.24 0.63 -6.68
N LEU A 46 -4.46 1.50 -7.32
CA LEU A 46 -4.93 2.26 -8.48
C LEU A 46 -5.25 1.33 -9.66
N ALA A 47 -4.47 0.26 -9.88
CA ALA A 47 -4.78 -0.73 -10.91
C ALA A 47 -6.08 -1.48 -10.63
N GLN A 48 -6.41 -1.76 -9.37
CA GLN A 48 -7.68 -2.35 -8.99
C GLN A 48 -8.84 -1.37 -9.18
N TRP A 49 -8.70 -0.12 -8.73
CA TRP A 49 -9.73 0.91 -8.88
C TRP A 49 -10.04 1.24 -10.33
N ALA A 50 -9.04 1.23 -11.22
CA ALA A 50 -9.24 1.44 -12.64
C ALA A 50 -10.22 0.44 -13.28
N LYS A 51 -10.38 -0.76 -12.70
CA LYS A 51 -11.31 -1.79 -13.20
C LYS A 51 -12.77 -1.48 -12.84
N THR A 52 -13.02 -0.57 -11.90
CA THR A 52 -14.35 -0.13 -11.51
C THR A 52 -14.72 1.09 -12.35
N PRO A 53 -15.75 1.02 -13.22
CA PRO A 53 -16.06 2.09 -14.18
C PRO A 53 -16.25 3.47 -13.53
N ALA A 54 -16.93 3.52 -12.39
CA ALA A 54 -17.15 4.75 -11.64
C ALA A 54 -15.87 5.43 -11.12
N LEU A 55 -14.78 4.67 -10.98
CA LEU A 55 -13.50 5.14 -10.43
C LEU A 55 -12.43 5.37 -11.50
N ALA A 56 -12.69 5.04 -12.77
CA ALA A 56 -11.68 5.09 -13.82
C ALA A 56 -11.11 6.51 -14.03
N ALA A 57 -11.99 7.52 -14.11
CA ALA A 57 -11.59 8.92 -14.26
C ALA A 57 -10.81 9.44 -13.04
N HIS A 58 -11.25 9.07 -11.84
CA HIS A 58 -10.55 9.44 -10.60
C HIS A 58 -9.15 8.82 -10.54
N THR A 59 -9.04 7.54 -10.89
CA THR A 59 -7.77 6.82 -10.92
C THR A 59 -6.79 7.47 -11.91
N ALA A 60 -7.27 7.86 -13.09
CA ALA A 60 -6.44 8.55 -14.08
C ALA A 60 -5.95 9.91 -13.57
N ALA A 61 -6.82 10.69 -12.92
CA ALA A 61 -6.45 11.97 -12.30
C ALA A 61 -5.38 11.78 -11.22
N VAL A 62 -5.59 10.84 -10.30
CA VAL A 62 -4.64 10.55 -9.22
C VAL A 62 -3.27 10.13 -9.75
N LYS A 63 -3.23 9.26 -10.77
CA LYS A 63 -1.97 8.90 -11.45
C LYS A 63 -1.28 10.11 -12.11
N GLY A 64 -2.05 11.01 -12.70
CA GLY A 64 -1.52 12.22 -13.35
C GLY A 64 -0.88 13.20 -12.36
N TRP A 65 -1.45 13.36 -11.17
CA TRP A 65 -0.95 14.28 -10.14
C TRP A 65 0.23 13.74 -9.33
N PHE A 66 0.18 12.45 -8.99
CA PHE A 66 1.12 11.85 -8.03
C PHE A 66 2.08 10.82 -8.65
N GLY A 67 1.91 10.50 -9.93
CA GLY A 67 2.63 9.41 -10.59
C GLY A 67 2.07 8.03 -10.24
N GLY A 68 2.43 7.02 -11.04
CA GLY A 68 2.17 5.61 -10.73
C GLY A 68 3.30 5.05 -9.88
N LEU A 69 3.36 5.43 -8.61
CA LEU A 69 4.31 4.85 -7.64
C LEU A 69 3.79 3.55 -7.04
#